data_AF-Q92G66-F1
#
_entry.id   AF-Q92G66-F1
#
_cell.length_a   1.000
_cell.length_b   1.000
_cell.length_c   1.000
_cell.angle_alpha   90.00
_cell.angle_beta   90.00
_cell.angle_gamma   90.00
#
_symmetry.space_group_name_H-M   'P 1'
#
loop_
_entity.id
_entity.type
_entity.pdbx_description
1 polymer ?
#
loop_
_entity_poly.entity_id
_entity_poly.type
_entity_poly.pdbx_seq_one_letter_code
_entity_poly.pdbx_strand_id
1 'polypeptide(L)'
;MMFTCDNTSVNVGGNISGSNITFDLGNNKVTYTGSATPTGELIINVFYDTINAGQTGNANSRNIVLASGSTFDLSNVSSIKVFLTAQNNPFAIGQGSAYPIITTAGGNIIVGNAVSLPFNVTANEGGFVRWQITGNSFVLLTIEPTGDVTIDNIIKILINTPVGNVIVNTLVGQR
;
A
#
# COMPACT_ATOMS: atom_id res chain seq x y z
N MET A 1 12.96 7.35 -12.18
CA MET A 1 14.12 7.61 -11.30
C MET A 1 14.57 6.28 -10.72
N MET A 2 15.88 6.00 -10.73
CA MET A 2 16.47 4.76 -10.23
C MET A 2 17.53 5.10 -9.18
N PHE A 3 17.47 4.44 -8.02
CA PHE A 3 18.41 4.64 -6.92
C PHE A 3 19.31 3.40 -6.78
N THR A 4 20.60 3.54 -7.09
CA THR A 4 21.56 2.42 -7.21
C THR A 4 22.42 2.21 -5.96
N CYS A 5 22.02 2.77 -4.83
CA CYS A 5 22.71 2.55 -3.56
C CYS A 5 22.25 1.21 -2.95
N ASP A 6 23.02 0.61 -2.06
CA ASP A 6 22.62 -0.64 -1.39
C ASP A 6 22.38 -0.41 0.09
N ASN A 7 21.12 -0.62 0.51
CA ASN A 7 20.70 -0.62 1.91
C ASN A 7 20.97 0.71 2.65
N THR A 8 20.90 1.84 1.94
CA THR A 8 21.13 3.17 2.52
C THR A 8 19.85 4.00 2.60
N SER A 9 19.90 5.03 3.45
CA SER A 9 18.93 6.13 3.40
C SER A 9 19.42 7.18 2.41
N VAL A 10 18.65 7.42 1.37
CA VAL A 10 18.97 8.37 0.29
C VAL A 10 18.08 9.59 0.45
N ASN A 11 18.69 10.77 0.55
CA ASN A 11 17.96 12.04 0.54
C ASN A 11 17.87 12.54 -0.91
N VAL A 12 16.65 12.79 -1.37
CA VAL A 12 16.38 13.19 -2.76
C VAL A 12 15.58 14.47 -2.74
N GLY A 13 16.11 15.52 -3.39
CA GLY A 13 15.45 16.82 -3.47
C GLY A 13 14.99 17.17 -4.89
N GLY A 14 14.07 18.13 -4.97
CA GLY A 14 13.61 18.73 -6.23
C GLY A 14 12.27 18.18 -6.73
N ASN A 15 11.65 18.87 -7.67
CA ASN A 15 10.31 18.52 -8.16
C ASN A 15 10.37 17.46 -9.27
N ILE A 16 9.48 16.48 -9.19
CA ILE A 16 9.34 15.43 -10.20
C ILE A 16 7.97 15.62 -10.86
N SER A 17 7.96 15.88 -12.17
CA SER A 17 6.73 15.96 -12.97
C SER A 17 6.94 15.27 -14.30
N GLY A 18 5.90 14.63 -14.83
CA GLY A 18 6.00 13.87 -16.07
C GLY A 18 5.05 12.68 -16.12
N SER A 19 4.95 12.07 -17.29
CA SER A 19 4.11 10.91 -17.53
C SER A 19 4.90 9.60 -17.43
N ASN A 20 4.27 8.53 -16.98
CA ASN A 20 4.84 7.18 -16.96
C ASN A 20 6.11 7.09 -16.10
N ILE A 21 5.98 7.54 -14.85
CA ILE A 21 7.10 7.64 -13.92
C ILE A 21 7.30 6.31 -13.20
N THR A 22 8.54 5.82 -13.23
CA THR A 22 8.99 4.70 -12.39
C THR A 22 9.83 5.23 -11.23
N PHE A 23 9.51 4.83 -10.00
CA PHE A 23 10.40 4.91 -8.85
C PHE A 23 11.00 3.52 -8.63
N ASP A 24 12.29 3.38 -8.89
CA ASP A 24 13.03 2.17 -8.56
C ASP A 24 13.90 2.42 -7.34
N LEU A 25 13.43 1.92 -6.19
CA LEU A 25 14.06 2.17 -4.89
C LEU A 25 15.28 1.29 -4.64
N GLY A 26 15.43 0.19 -5.38
CA GLY A 26 16.44 -0.82 -5.05
C GLY A 26 16.33 -1.23 -3.57
N ASN A 27 17.47 -1.41 -2.92
CA ASN A 27 17.52 -1.74 -1.49
C ASN A 27 17.39 -0.52 -0.56
N ASN A 28 16.93 0.64 -1.05
CA ASN A 28 17.05 1.90 -0.31
C ASN A 28 15.77 2.39 0.32
N LYS A 29 15.94 3.14 1.42
CA LYS A 29 14.92 4.05 1.92
C LYS A 29 15.15 5.42 1.32
N VAL A 30 14.13 6.03 0.74
CA VAL A 30 14.25 7.34 0.08
C VAL A 30 13.51 8.40 0.89
N THR A 31 14.23 9.35 1.46
CA THR A 31 13.62 10.56 2.03
C THR A 31 13.52 11.61 0.94
N TYR A 32 12.30 11.96 0.55
CA TYR A 32 12.04 12.89 -0.53
C TYR A 32 11.67 14.29 -0.02
N THR A 33 12.38 15.30 -0.52
CA THR A 33 12.19 16.73 -0.25
C THR A 33 11.83 17.46 -1.55
N GLY A 34 10.55 17.46 -1.90
CA GLY A 34 10.08 18.11 -3.13
C GLY A 34 8.61 17.88 -3.39
N SER A 35 8.14 18.28 -4.57
CA SER A 35 6.81 17.95 -5.06
C SER A 35 6.89 16.98 -6.22
N ALA A 36 6.22 15.83 -6.08
CA ALA A 36 6.06 14.85 -7.14
C ALA A 36 4.63 14.89 -7.69
N THR A 37 4.46 15.10 -8.99
CA THR A 37 3.17 15.19 -9.69
C THR A 37 3.14 14.25 -10.90
N PRO A 38 3.29 12.92 -10.71
CA PRO A 38 3.24 11.96 -11.80
C PRO A 38 1.88 11.98 -12.53
N THR A 39 1.91 11.75 -13.83
CA THR A 39 0.72 11.53 -14.67
C THR A 39 0.79 10.20 -15.40
N GLY A 40 -0.34 9.68 -15.87
CA GLY A 40 -0.36 8.42 -16.60
C GLY A 40 -0.05 7.22 -15.70
N GLU A 41 0.84 6.33 -16.11
CA GLU A 41 1.24 5.18 -15.30
C GLU A 41 2.26 5.57 -14.22
N LEU A 42 2.04 5.13 -12.98
CA LEU A 42 3.03 5.20 -11.90
C LEU A 42 3.49 3.78 -11.58
N ILE A 43 4.79 3.54 -11.71
CA ILE A 43 5.41 2.27 -11.33
C ILE A 43 6.26 2.50 -10.07
N ILE A 44 6.11 1.64 -9.08
CA ILE A 44 6.96 1.65 -7.89
C ILE A 44 7.58 0.27 -7.71
N ASN A 45 8.90 0.17 -7.85
CA ASN A 45 9.66 -1.04 -7.57
C ASN A 45 10.25 -0.90 -6.17
N VAL A 46 9.87 -1.80 -5.27
CA VAL A 46 10.36 -1.80 -3.90
C VAL A 46 10.81 -3.19 -3.50
N PHE A 47 11.86 -3.22 -2.69
CA PHE A 47 12.26 -4.42 -1.98
C PHE A 47 11.77 -4.30 -0.55
N TYR A 48 11.28 -5.38 0.06
CA TYR A 48 10.91 -5.36 1.46
C TYR A 48 11.69 -6.42 2.23
N ASP A 49 12.27 -6.01 3.35
CA ASP A 49 13.02 -6.90 4.25
C ASP A 49 12.04 -7.58 5.21
N THR A 50 11.85 -8.88 5.04
CA THR A 50 10.86 -9.64 5.79
C THR A 50 11.33 -10.03 7.20
N ILE A 51 12.64 -9.94 7.51
CA ILE A 51 13.17 -10.22 8.85
C ILE A 51 12.75 -9.10 9.82
N ASN A 52 12.69 -7.87 9.33
CA ASN A 52 12.33 -6.70 10.12
C ASN A 52 10.83 -6.36 10.03
N ALA A 53 10.11 -6.94 9.06
CA ALA A 53 8.67 -6.77 8.89
C ALA A 53 7.89 -7.52 9.98
N GLY A 54 7.34 -6.78 10.95
CA GLY A 54 6.60 -7.34 12.09
C GLY A 54 6.95 -6.68 13.43
N GLN A 55 8.04 -5.90 13.48
CA GLN A 55 8.28 -5.01 14.61
C GLN A 55 7.40 -3.76 14.44
N THR A 56 6.50 -3.49 15.39
CA THR A 56 5.77 -2.23 15.47
C THR A 56 6.78 -1.07 15.44
N GLY A 57 6.72 -0.20 14.43
CA GLY A 57 7.72 0.86 14.21
C GLY A 57 8.83 0.52 13.19
N ASN A 58 8.65 -0.51 12.37
CA ASN A 58 9.63 -0.89 11.36
C ASN A 58 9.96 0.25 10.38
N ALA A 59 11.16 0.82 10.53
CA ALA A 59 11.71 1.87 9.69
C ALA A 59 12.45 1.34 8.45
N ASN A 60 12.51 0.01 8.26
CA ASN A 60 13.27 -0.69 7.22
C ASN A 60 12.44 -1.07 5.99
N SER A 61 11.26 -0.48 5.80
CA SER A 61 10.36 -0.79 4.67
C SER A 61 10.88 -0.34 3.30
N ARG A 62 12.15 0.08 3.17
CA ARG A 62 12.80 0.58 1.94
C ARG A 62 11.82 1.36 1.08
N ASN A 63 11.17 2.29 1.76
CA ASN A 63 10.01 3.01 1.31
C ASN A 63 10.38 4.44 0.93
N ILE A 64 9.42 5.16 0.38
CA ILE A 64 9.51 6.60 0.20
C ILE A 64 8.99 7.27 1.48
N VAL A 65 9.79 8.15 2.07
CA VAL A 65 9.41 9.01 3.19
C VAL A 65 9.30 10.44 2.69
N LEU A 66 8.10 11.00 2.73
CA LEU A 66 7.82 12.39 2.36
C LEU A 66 8.16 13.32 3.52
N ALA A 67 9.24 14.09 3.40
CA ALA A 67 9.68 15.03 4.43
C ALA A 67 8.71 16.21 4.61
N SER A 68 8.86 16.98 5.69
CA SER A 68 8.05 18.17 5.95
C SER A 68 7.96 19.11 4.75
N GLY A 69 6.73 19.50 4.38
CA GLY A 69 6.46 20.38 3.23
C GLY A 69 6.55 19.72 1.84
N SER A 70 6.92 18.44 1.75
CA SER A 70 6.87 17.69 0.49
C SER A 70 5.45 17.26 0.14
N THR A 71 5.17 17.13 -1.16
CA THR A 71 3.87 16.68 -1.67
C THR A 71 4.05 15.58 -2.72
N PHE A 72 3.22 14.54 -2.64
CA PHE A 72 3.11 13.51 -3.68
C PHE A 72 1.68 13.51 -4.21
N ASP A 73 1.46 14.07 -5.38
CA ASP A 73 0.14 14.27 -5.97
C ASP A 73 -0.19 13.18 -7.00
N LEU A 74 -1.17 12.35 -6.64
CA LEU A 74 -1.64 11.23 -7.43
C LEU A 74 -2.90 11.56 -8.25
N SER A 75 -3.32 12.84 -8.29
CA SER A 75 -4.59 13.25 -8.92
C SER A 75 -4.67 12.93 -10.41
N ASN A 76 -3.53 12.90 -11.11
CA ASN A 76 -3.47 12.70 -12.55
C ASN A 76 -2.88 11.34 -12.96
N VAL A 77 -2.75 10.42 -12.02
CA VAL A 77 -2.33 9.04 -12.28
C VAL A 77 -3.51 8.24 -12.80
N SER A 78 -3.32 7.53 -13.91
CA SER A 78 -4.34 6.67 -14.54
C SER A 78 -4.14 5.18 -14.25
N SER A 79 -2.97 4.79 -13.77
CA SER A 79 -2.63 3.41 -13.38
C SER A 79 -1.52 3.43 -12.34
N ILE A 80 -1.59 2.56 -11.35
CA ILE A 80 -0.51 2.31 -10.38
C ILE A 80 -0.13 0.83 -10.50
N LYS A 81 1.17 0.56 -10.65
CA LYS A 81 1.75 -0.79 -10.55
C LYS A 81 2.80 -0.79 -9.48
N VAL A 82 2.71 -1.76 -8.56
CA VAL A 82 3.76 -1.99 -7.57
C VAL A 82 4.43 -3.33 -7.84
N PHE A 83 5.74 -3.31 -8.03
CA PHE A 83 6.58 -4.51 -8.06
C PHE A 83 7.27 -4.65 -6.73
N LEU A 84 6.96 -5.73 -6.02
CA LEU A 84 7.40 -5.97 -4.66
C LEU A 84 8.29 -7.21 -4.61
N THR A 85 9.51 -7.06 -4.08
CA THR A 85 10.42 -8.20 -3.92
C THR A 85 10.75 -8.43 -2.45
N ALA A 86 10.30 -9.57 -1.93
CA ALA A 86 10.65 -10.12 -0.63
C ALA A 86 12.12 -10.43 -0.57
N GLN A 87 12.78 -9.97 0.49
CA GLN A 87 14.14 -10.38 0.81
C GLN A 87 14.18 -11.13 2.13
N ASN A 88 15.17 -12.03 2.22
CA ASN A 88 15.56 -12.81 3.41
C ASN A 88 14.65 -13.99 3.77
N ASN A 89 13.36 -13.79 4.02
CA ASN A 89 12.44 -14.89 4.30
C ASN A 89 11.10 -14.70 3.57
N PRO A 90 10.88 -15.39 2.45
CA PRO A 90 9.66 -15.24 1.66
C PRO A 90 8.37 -15.52 2.43
N PHE A 91 8.39 -16.45 3.39
CA PHE A 91 7.21 -16.86 4.17
C PHE A 91 6.87 -15.92 5.34
N ALA A 92 7.61 -14.83 5.51
CA ALA A 92 7.42 -13.91 6.64
C ALA A 92 6.40 -12.78 6.38
N ILE A 93 5.65 -12.83 5.26
CA ILE A 93 4.45 -12.00 5.14
C ILE A 93 3.38 -12.53 6.10
N GLY A 94 3.18 -11.82 7.20
CA GLY A 94 2.12 -12.12 8.15
C GLY A 94 0.74 -11.74 7.60
N GLN A 95 -0.27 -12.54 7.90
CA GLN A 95 -1.67 -12.13 7.75
C GLN A 95 -1.96 -10.92 8.66
N GLY A 96 -2.84 -10.01 8.21
CA GLY A 96 -3.19 -8.77 8.93
C GLY A 96 -2.06 -7.74 9.02
N SER A 97 -1.00 -7.90 8.23
CA SER A 97 0.15 -7.00 8.21
C SER A 97 -0.04 -5.86 7.19
N ALA A 98 0.59 -4.73 7.51
CA ALA A 98 0.54 -3.51 6.72
C ALA A 98 1.96 -3.11 6.28
N TYR A 99 2.14 -2.92 4.98
CA TYR A 99 3.44 -2.66 4.35
C TYR A 99 3.44 -1.30 3.66
N PRO A 100 4.00 -0.26 4.29
CA PRO A 100 3.98 1.07 3.73
C PRO A 100 4.97 1.20 2.56
N ILE A 101 4.46 1.65 1.41
CA ILE A 101 5.22 2.01 0.21
C ILE A 101 5.63 3.48 0.26
N ILE A 102 4.72 4.33 0.73
CA ILE A 102 4.95 5.75 0.97
C ILE A 102 4.45 6.08 2.38
N THR A 103 5.26 6.80 3.14
CA THR A 103 4.89 7.38 4.46
C THR A 103 5.19 8.85 4.49
N THR A 104 4.43 9.63 5.27
CA THR A 104 4.74 11.04 5.51
C THR A 104 5.46 11.24 6.85
N ALA A 105 6.48 12.11 6.83
CA ALA A 105 7.17 12.66 7.99
C ALA A 105 7.02 14.20 7.96
N GLY A 106 5.76 14.65 7.90
CA GLY A 106 5.37 16.04 7.74
C GLY A 106 5.04 16.46 6.30
N GLY A 107 5.23 15.57 5.32
CA GLY A 107 4.73 15.75 3.95
C GLY A 107 3.27 15.36 3.80
N ASN A 108 2.76 15.38 2.56
CA ASN A 108 1.37 15.02 2.25
C ASN A 108 1.26 14.24 0.94
N ILE A 109 0.30 13.32 0.87
CA ILE A 109 -0.14 12.67 -0.35
C ILE A 109 -1.46 13.30 -0.77
N ILE A 110 -1.55 13.84 -1.99
CA ILE A 110 -2.84 14.19 -2.59
C ILE A 110 -3.33 12.94 -3.29
N VAL A 111 -4.28 12.24 -2.66
CA VAL A 111 -4.73 10.92 -3.14
C VAL A 111 -5.38 11.00 -4.52
N GLY A 112 -6.23 12.01 -4.74
CA GLY A 112 -6.91 12.25 -6.01
C GLY A 112 -7.55 10.98 -6.61
N ASN A 113 -7.29 10.72 -7.89
CA ASN A 113 -7.88 9.58 -8.60
C ASN A 113 -7.36 8.21 -8.11
N ALA A 114 -6.21 8.15 -7.44
CA ALA A 114 -5.57 6.90 -7.06
C ALA A 114 -6.40 6.01 -6.13
N VAL A 115 -7.33 6.59 -5.35
CA VAL A 115 -8.25 5.83 -4.50
C VAL A 115 -9.16 4.89 -5.28
N SER A 116 -9.42 5.20 -6.55
CA SER A 116 -10.34 4.45 -7.42
C SER A 116 -9.64 3.50 -8.38
N LEU A 117 -8.30 3.51 -8.41
CA LEU A 117 -7.53 2.70 -9.34
C LEU A 117 -7.56 1.21 -8.94
N PRO A 118 -7.59 0.29 -9.91
CA PRO A 118 -7.61 -1.13 -9.64
C PRO A 118 -6.29 -1.57 -8.98
N PHE A 119 -6.40 -2.45 -7.98
CA PHE A 119 -5.25 -3.03 -7.30
C PHE A 119 -4.38 -3.82 -8.29
N ASN A 120 -3.12 -3.40 -8.44
CA ASN A 120 -2.17 -4.03 -9.35
C ASN A 120 -0.78 -4.13 -8.68
N VAL A 121 -0.56 -5.27 -8.04
CA VAL A 121 0.69 -5.60 -7.35
C VAL A 121 1.22 -6.91 -7.92
N THR A 122 2.46 -6.88 -8.37
CA THR A 122 3.23 -8.09 -8.68
C THR A 122 4.25 -8.29 -7.57
N ALA A 123 4.12 -9.38 -6.83
CA ALA A 123 5.03 -9.71 -5.75
C ALA A 123 5.61 -11.11 -5.99
N ASN A 124 6.88 -11.31 -5.63
CA ASN A 124 7.47 -12.66 -5.60
C ASN A 124 6.90 -13.54 -4.48
N GLU A 125 6.14 -12.94 -3.55
CA GLU A 125 5.41 -13.62 -2.50
C GLU A 125 3.94 -13.19 -2.48
N GLY A 126 3.05 -14.15 -2.24
CA GLY A 126 1.61 -13.91 -2.18
C GLY A 126 1.15 -13.26 -0.86
N GLY A 127 -0.12 -12.90 -0.79
CA GLY A 127 -0.78 -12.50 0.47
C GLY A 127 -1.28 -11.06 0.50
N PHE A 128 -0.81 -10.19 -0.39
CA PHE A 128 -1.39 -8.86 -0.58
C PHE A 128 -2.68 -8.91 -1.37
N VAL A 129 -3.71 -8.21 -0.89
CA VAL A 129 -5.04 -8.25 -1.51
C VAL A 129 -5.62 -6.87 -1.81
N ARG A 130 -5.05 -5.83 -1.22
CA ARG A 130 -5.46 -4.45 -1.47
C ARG A 130 -4.35 -3.47 -1.12
N TRP A 131 -4.49 -2.26 -1.61
CA TRP A 131 -3.80 -1.11 -1.08
C TRP A 131 -4.77 -0.17 -0.37
N GLN A 132 -4.23 0.66 0.51
CA GLN A 132 -4.89 1.81 1.10
C GLN A 132 -4.02 3.05 0.88
N ILE A 133 -4.63 4.10 0.33
CA ILE A 133 -3.95 5.38 0.11
C ILE A 133 -4.74 6.46 0.87
N THR A 134 -4.05 7.18 1.74
CA THR A 134 -4.56 8.30 2.53
C THR A 134 -3.66 9.52 2.32
N GLY A 135 -4.02 10.66 2.91
CA GLY A 135 -3.13 11.84 2.92
C GLY A 135 -1.76 11.59 3.56
N ASN A 136 -1.63 10.55 4.40
CA ASN A 136 -0.44 10.30 5.20
C ASN A 136 0.33 9.05 4.77
N SER A 137 -0.28 8.17 3.98
CA SER A 137 0.34 6.87 3.67
C SER A 137 -0.24 6.21 2.42
N PHE A 138 0.62 5.47 1.72
CA PHE A 138 0.24 4.46 0.74
C PHE A 138 0.78 3.12 1.26
N VAL A 139 -0.13 2.21 1.59
CA VAL A 139 0.14 0.93 2.26
C VAL A 139 -0.42 -0.23 1.45
N LEU A 140 0.33 -1.32 1.35
CA LEU A 140 -0.17 -2.62 0.91
C LEU A 140 -0.65 -3.42 2.12
N LEU A 141 -1.83 -4.02 2.02
CA LEU A 141 -2.44 -4.79 3.10
C LEU A 141 -2.56 -6.26 2.70
N THR A 142 -2.24 -7.13 3.65
CA THR A 142 -2.39 -8.58 3.47
C THR A 142 -3.81 -9.04 3.81
N ILE A 143 -4.11 -10.30 3.49
CA ILE A 143 -5.33 -10.94 3.98
C ILE A 143 -5.33 -10.86 5.51
N GLU A 144 -6.40 -10.31 6.09
CA GLU A 144 -6.60 -10.32 7.54
C GLU A 144 -6.63 -11.78 8.03
N PRO A 145 -6.05 -12.10 9.20
CA PRO A 145 -6.19 -13.43 9.74
C PRO A 145 -7.68 -13.73 9.89
N THR A 146 -8.13 -14.86 9.33
CA THR A 146 -9.48 -15.37 9.57
C THR A 146 -9.56 -15.88 11.00
N GLY A 147 -9.50 -14.97 11.98
CA GLY A 147 -10.16 -15.20 13.27
C GLY A 147 -11.65 -15.16 13.02
N ASP A 148 -12.42 -16.03 13.67
CA ASP A 148 -13.88 -16.12 13.54
C ASP A 148 -14.47 -14.74 13.31
N VAL A 149 -14.99 -14.52 12.10
CA VAL A 149 -15.79 -13.34 11.82
C VAL A 149 -17.04 -13.53 12.67
N THR A 150 -17.06 -12.98 13.88
CA THR A 150 -18.33 -12.63 14.51
C THR A 150 -19.00 -11.69 13.53
N ILE A 151 -19.97 -12.23 12.81
CA ILE A 151 -20.87 -11.51 11.91
C ILE A 151 -21.72 -10.59 12.81
N ASP A 152 -21.13 -9.52 13.34
CA ASP A 152 -21.83 -8.58 14.21
C ASP A 152 -21.79 -7.15 13.67
N ASN A 153 -21.17 -6.91 12.51
CA ASN A 153 -21.22 -5.61 11.84
C ASN A 153 -21.52 -5.65 10.33
N ILE A 154 -21.68 -6.82 9.70
CA ILE A 154 -22.08 -6.92 8.28
C ILE A 154 -23.61 -6.87 8.10
N ILE A 155 -24.40 -7.16 9.14
CA ILE A 155 -25.88 -7.11 9.07
C ILE A 155 -26.45 -5.68 9.21
N LYS A 156 -25.64 -4.66 9.56
CA LYS A 156 -26.15 -3.28 9.63
C LYS A 156 -26.33 -2.60 8.26
N ILE A 157 -25.76 -3.14 7.19
CA ILE A 157 -25.85 -2.56 5.84
C ILE A 157 -26.88 -3.30 4.96
N LEU A 158 -27.39 -4.47 5.37
CA LEU A 158 -28.35 -5.26 4.58
C LEU A 158 -29.83 -5.08 4.98
N ILE A 159 -30.16 -4.12 5.84
CA ILE A 159 -31.57 -3.79 6.17
C ILE A 159 -31.79 -2.28 6.01
N ASN A 160 -31.81 -1.82 4.76
CA ASN A 160 -32.46 -0.56 4.41
C ASN A 160 -33.16 -0.66 3.05
N THR A 161 -33.69 -1.84 2.73
CA THR A 161 -34.63 -2.03 1.62
C THR A 161 -36.05 -2.16 2.17
N PRO A 162 -37.05 -1.47 1.60
CA PRO A 162 -38.43 -1.56 2.07
C PRO A 162 -38.97 -2.96 1.81
N VAL A 163 -39.46 -3.59 2.88
CA VAL A 163 -40.45 -4.68 2.96
C VAL A 163 -40.58 -5.57 1.71
N GLY A 164 -39.88 -6.72 1.73
CA GLY A 164 -40.09 -7.78 0.73
C GLY A 164 -39.23 -9.01 1.02
N ASN A 165 -39.76 -9.92 1.86
CA ASN A 165 -39.38 -11.32 2.07
C ASN A 165 -37.92 -11.74 1.80
N VAL A 166 -37.14 -11.89 2.87
CA VAL A 166 -35.89 -12.69 2.84
C VAL A 166 -36.17 -14.05 3.47
N ILE A 167 -36.11 -15.12 2.68
CA ILE A 167 -36.09 -16.51 3.17
C ILE A 167 -34.63 -16.83 3.52
N VAL A 168 -34.31 -16.92 4.80
CA VAL A 168 -33.01 -17.43 5.26
C VAL A 168 -33.14 -18.94 5.47
N ASN A 169 -32.63 -19.73 4.53
CA ASN A 169 -32.57 -21.18 4.66
C ASN A 169 -31.24 -21.58 5.30
N THR A 170 -31.17 -21.49 6.63
CA THR A 170 -30.00 -21.98 7.38
C THR A 170 -30.13 -23.50 7.54
N LEU A 171 -29.37 -24.28 6.76
CA LEU A 171 -29.12 -25.68 7.09
C LEU A 171 -28.19 -25.72 8.30
N VAL A 172 -28.74 -25.95 9.49
CA VAL A 172 -27.94 -26.20 10.70
C VAL A 172 -27.49 -27.67 10.65
N GLY A 173 -26.29 -27.90 10.12
CA GLY A 173 -25.61 -29.18 10.24
C GLY A 173 -25.09 -29.36 11.67
N GLN A 174 -25.80 -30.15 12.47
CA GLN A 174 -25.31 -30.66 13.74
C GLN A 174 -24.18 -31.68 13.50
N ARG A 175 -23.05 -31.52 14.20
CA ARG A 175 -22.30 -32.59 14.86
C ARG A 175 -21.27 -32.03 15.83
#